data_AF-A0A1E4FTF7-F1
#
_entry.id   AF-A0A1E4FTF7-F1
#
_cell.length_a   1.000
_cell.length_b   1.000
_cell.length_c   1.000
_cell.angle_alpha   90.00
_cell.angle_beta   90.00
_cell.angle_gamma   90.00
#
_symmetry.space_group_name_H-M   'P 1'
#
loop_
_entity.id
_entity.type
_entity.pdbx_description
1 polymer ?
#
loop_
_entity_poly.entity_id
_entity_poly.type
_entity_poly.pdbx_seq_one_letter_code
_entity_poly.pdbx_strand_id
1 'polypeptide(L)'
;MANRIDFGDDSGDWPKDGECDDPDFVGPGAVSDPYDDNRLGDASDCRAAFLAGTVTLRSLDTETATGFDYGDDSSRWANDGQCDDMRFAGPGMAKKLDRDDMGADASDCRMLEESGEVSIRPVFQPDYVLGAPYDGSDVDFGDDSSSYANDDQCDDPRFEGPGVAYTLLESDRMADASDCRAAFEAGTITLRDGES
;
A
#
# COMPACT_ATOMS: atom_id res chain seq x y z
N MET A 1 8.14 -11.24 0.27
CA MET A 1 8.35 -10.24 -0.80
C MET A 1 7.69 -10.69 -2.10
N ALA A 2 6.36 -10.63 -2.19
CA ALA A 2 5.64 -10.85 -3.44
C ALA A 2 5.37 -9.48 -4.07
N ASN A 3 5.99 -9.28 -5.23
CA ASN A 3 6.03 -8.08 -6.05
C ASN A 3 4.71 -7.33 -6.13
N ARG A 4 4.80 -5.99 -5.99
CA ARG A 4 4.01 -5.02 -6.74
C ARG A 4 3.61 -5.64 -8.08
N ILE A 5 2.32 -5.84 -8.31
CA ILE A 5 1.83 -6.19 -9.65
C ILE A 5 2.29 -5.05 -10.55
N ASP A 6 3.18 -5.36 -11.49
CA ASP A 6 3.60 -4.39 -12.49
C ASP A 6 2.49 -4.32 -13.53
N PHE A 7 1.75 -3.21 -13.51
CA PHE A 7 0.75 -2.92 -14.54
C PHE A 7 1.38 -2.30 -15.78
N GLY A 8 2.65 -1.88 -15.71
CA GLY A 8 3.35 -1.24 -16.80
C GLY A 8 3.03 0.24 -16.96
N ASP A 9 2.90 0.68 -18.21
CA ASP A 9 2.51 2.03 -18.60
C ASP A 9 1.33 2.01 -19.59
N ASP A 10 0.99 3.17 -20.15
CA ASP A 10 -0.09 3.33 -21.12
C ASP A 10 0.46 3.49 -22.56
N SER A 11 1.52 2.75 -22.91
CA SER A 11 2.22 2.87 -24.21
C SER A 11 1.85 1.80 -25.25
N GLY A 12 0.96 0.88 -24.91
CA GLY A 12 0.47 -0.19 -25.79
C GLY A 12 -0.36 0.31 -26.97
N ASP A 13 -0.90 -0.62 -27.75
CA ASP A 13 -1.71 -0.27 -28.93
C ASP A 13 -3.11 0.26 -28.55
N TRP A 14 -3.60 -0.11 -27.36
CA TRP A 14 -4.94 0.22 -26.86
C TRP A 14 -4.92 0.75 -25.42
N PRO A 15 -4.23 1.85 -25.13
CA PRO A 15 -4.20 2.38 -23.78
C PRO A 15 -5.48 3.17 -23.47
N LYS A 16 -6.05 3.00 -22.27
CA LYS A 16 -7.17 3.82 -21.75
C LYS A 16 -8.46 3.72 -22.57
N ASP A 17 -8.75 2.55 -23.13
CA ASP A 17 -9.95 2.32 -23.92
C ASP A 17 -11.14 1.76 -23.12
N GLY A 18 -10.90 1.41 -21.84
CA GLY A 18 -11.88 0.93 -20.87
C GLY A 18 -11.87 -0.59 -20.67
N GLU A 19 -11.00 -1.33 -21.35
CA GLU A 19 -10.74 -2.76 -21.14
C GLU A 19 -9.27 -2.96 -20.75
N CYS A 20 -8.93 -4.04 -20.04
CA CYS A 20 -7.53 -4.37 -19.75
C CYS A 20 -6.95 -5.22 -20.90
N ASP A 21 -6.00 -4.65 -21.66
CA ASP A 21 -5.39 -5.32 -22.82
C ASP A 21 -4.20 -6.22 -22.50
N ASP A 22 -3.75 -6.23 -21.24
CA ASP A 22 -2.62 -7.05 -20.83
C ASP A 22 -3.01 -8.56 -20.77
N PRO A 23 -2.33 -9.43 -21.54
CA PRO A 23 -2.61 -10.87 -21.59
C PRO A 23 -2.44 -11.61 -20.26
N ASP A 24 -1.68 -11.02 -19.33
CA ASP A 24 -1.44 -11.56 -18.01
C ASP A 24 -2.64 -11.35 -17.08
N PHE A 25 -3.66 -10.61 -17.51
CA PHE A 25 -4.94 -10.46 -16.81
C PHE A 25 -6.06 -11.25 -17.49
N VAL A 26 -7.02 -11.68 -16.67
CA VAL A 26 -8.23 -12.39 -17.11
C VAL A 26 -9.44 -11.93 -16.31
N GLY A 27 -10.60 -11.88 -16.95
CA GLY A 27 -11.87 -11.61 -16.28
C GLY A 27 -12.79 -10.74 -17.13
N PRO A 28 -13.98 -10.40 -16.61
CA PRO A 28 -14.95 -9.53 -17.30
C PRO A 28 -14.44 -8.14 -17.71
N GLY A 29 -13.38 -7.63 -17.07
CA GLY A 29 -12.74 -6.36 -17.43
C GLY A 29 -11.51 -6.49 -18.31
N ALA A 30 -11.14 -7.70 -18.74
CA ALA A 30 -10.01 -7.92 -19.65
C ALA A 30 -10.53 -8.07 -21.08
N VAL A 31 -9.72 -7.65 -22.05
CA VAL A 31 -10.00 -7.88 -23.46
C VAL A 31 -10.15 -9.37 -23.74
N SER A 32 -11.11 -9.72 -24.58
CA SER A 32 -11.46 -11.13 -24.83
C SER A 32 -10.39 -11.91 -25.61
N ASP A 33 -9.54 -11.22 -26.38
CA ASP A 33 -8.46 -11.81 -27.20
C ASP A 33 -7.19 -10.95 -27.07
N PRO A 34 -6.47 -11.07 -25.94
CA PRO A 34 -5.31 -10.22 -25.67
C PRO A 34 -4.11 -10.61 -26.53
N TYR A 35 -3.34 -9.61 -26.95
CA TYR A 35 -2.10 -9.81 -27.68
C TYR A 35 -0.90 -9.65 -26.75
N ASP A 36 0.11 -10.52 -26.92
CA ASP A 36 1.34 -10.46 -26.11
C ASP A 36 2.08 -9.11 -26.21
N ASP A 37 1.91 -8.39 -27.32
CA ASP A 37 2.52 -7.07 -27.54
C ASP A 37 1.89 -5.97 -26.65
N ASN A 38 0.68 -6.19 -26.11
CA ASN A 38 0.01 -5.27 -25.18
C ASN A 38 0.35 -5.54 -23.71
N ARG A 39 1.19 -6.52 -23.42
CA ARG A 39 1.68 -6.77 -22.07
C ARG A 39 2.32 -5.50 -21.50
N LEU A 40 1.91 -5.11 -20.29
CA LEU A 40 2.33 -3.88 -19.60
C LEU A 40 2.03 -2.57 -20.37
N GLY A 41 1.17 -2.60 -21.39
CA GLY A 41 0.91 -1.46 -22.28
C GLY A 41 -0.36 -0.68 -21.97
N ASP A 42 -1.17 -1.18 -21.04
CA ASP A 42 -2.48 -0.60 -20.70
C ASP A 42 -2.71 -0.55 -19.17
N ALA A 43 -1.75 0.07 -18.49
CA ALA A 43 -1.69 0.07 -17.04
C ALA A 43 -2.92 0.66 -16.37
N SER A 44 -3.47 1.76 -16.92
CA SER A 44 -4.58 2.48 -16.29
C SER A 44 -5.85 1.64 -16.20
N ASP A 45 -6.22 0.96 -17.29
CA ASP A 45 -7.45 0.16 -17.32
C ASP A 45 -7.25 -1.20 -16.62
N CYS A 46 -6.10 -1.84 -16.81
CA CYS A 46 -5.75 -3.05 -16.06
C CYS A 46 -5.76 -2.84 -14.55
N ARG A 47 -5.21 -1.72 -14.07
CA ARG A 47 -5.25 -1.36 -12.64
C ARG A 47 -6.68 -1.08 -12.18
N ALA A 48 -7.44 -0.30 -12.94
CA ALA A 48 -8.84 0.01 -12.59
C ALA A 48 -9.70 -1.26 -12.53
N ALA A 49 -9.56 -2.15 -13.50
CA ALA A 49 -10.27 -3.41 -13.56
C ALA A 49 -9.85 -4.38 -12.43
N PHE A 50 -8.56 -4.40 -12.08
CA PHE A 50 -8.06 -5.22 -10.98
C PHE A 50 -8.62 -4.74 -9.62
N LEU A 51 -8.61 -3.43 -9.39
CA LEU A 51 -9.20 -2.81 -8.19
C LEU A 51 -10.73 -3.00 -8.13
N ALA A 52 -11.40 -2.98 -9.28
CA ALA A 52 -12.83 -3.28 -9.37
C ALA A 52 -13.14 -4.78 -9.18
N GLY A 53 -12.12 -5.64 -9.11
CA GLY A 53 -12.27 -7.10 -9.03
C GLY A 53 -12.85 -7.72 -10.31
N THR A 54 -12.82 -7.00 -11.44
CA THR A 54 -13.29 -7.47 -12.74
C THR A 54 -12.19 -8.16 -13.54
N VAL A 55 -10.92 -8.04 -13.13
CA VAL A 55 -9.83 -8.88 -13.62
C VAL A 55 -8.98 -9.45 -12.47
N THR A 56 -8.32 -10.56 -12.75
CA THR A 56 -7.34 -11.23 -11.90
C THR A 56 -6.13 -11.63 -12.74
N LEU A 57 -4.95 -11.75 -12.13
CA LEU A 57 -3.79 -12.28 -12.84
C LEU A 57 -4.02 -13.73 -13.28
N ARG A 58 -3.68 -14.01 -14.53
CA ARG A 58 -3.58 -15.35 -15.10
C ARG A 58 -2.40 -16.04 -14.42
N SER A 59 -2.66 -16.81 -13.36
CA SER A 59 -1.61 -17.52 -12.61
C SER A 59 -0.67 -18.31 -13.53
N LEU A 60 0.57 -17.83 -13.66
CA LEU A 60 1.70 -18.64 -14.08
C LEU A 60 2.27 -19.30 -12.81
N ASP A 61 1.81 -20.54 -12.57
CA ASP A 61 2.34 -21.53 -11.64
C ASP A 61 2.28 -21.25 -10.11
N THR A 62 1.43 -22.04 -9.46
CA THR A 62 1.52 -22.63 -8.10
C THR A 62 2.59 -22.08 -7.14
N GLU A 63 2.14 -21.33 -6.14
CA GLU A 63 2.34 -21.51 -4.69
C GLU A 63 1.80 -20.22 -4.02
N THR A 64 0.71 -20.34 -3.27
CA THR A 64 0.07 -19.33 -2.39
C THR A 64 0.77 -17.96 -2.27
N ALA A 65 0.30 -16.94 -2.99
CA ALA A 65 0.61 -15.54 -2.66
C ALA A 65 -0.41 -14.55 -3.26
N THR A 66 -1.70 -14.75 -2.98
CA THR A 66 -2.68 -13.65 -3.01
C THR A 66 -2.91 -13.07 -1.61
N GLY A 67 -2.05 -13.42 -0.64
CA GLY A 67 -2.17 -13.02 0.76
C GLY A 67 -1.09 -12.02 1.17
N PHE A 68 -1.42 -11.19 2.16
CA PHE A 68 -0.50 -10.30 2.85
C PHE A 68 0.73 -11.05 3.39
N ASP A 69 1.93 -10.48 3.23
CA ASP A 69 3.18 -11.06 3.74
C ASP A 69 3.35 -10.74 5.23
N TYR A 70 2.91 -11.67 6.07
CA TYR A 70 3.04 -11.56 7.53
C TYR A 70 4.50 -11.55 8.01
N GLY A 71 5.46 -12.02 7.21
CA GLY A 71 6.86 -12.14 7.62
C GLY A 71 7.15 -13.41 8.43
N ASP A 72 8.01 -13.30 9.45
CA ASP A 72 8.44 -14.39 10.34
C ASP A 72 8.31 -14.03 11.83
N ASP A 73 8.84 -14.88 12.72
CA ASP A 73 8.83 -14.69 14.19
C ASP A 73 10.25 -14.40 14.72
N SER A 74 11.00 -13.54 14.02
CA SER A 74 12.41 -13.25 14.36
C SER A 74 12.61 -12.26 15.51
N SER A 75 11.58 -11.50 15.89
CA SER A 75 11.69 -10.53 17.00
C SER A 75 11.73 -11.23 18.36
N ARG A 76 12.32 -10.55 19.36
CA ARG A 76 12.24 -10.95 20.77
C ARG A 76 10.83 -10.85 21.35
N TRP A 77 9.96 -10.08 20.70
CA TRP A 77 8.56 -9.91 21.06
C TRP A 77 7.64 -10.85 20.29
N ALA A 78 8.19 -11.65 19.36
CA ALA A 78 7.39 -12.62 18.63
C ALA A 78 6.77 -13.66 19.59
N ASN A 79 5.54 -14.08 19.29
CA ASN A 79 4.81 -15.09 20.07
C ASN A 79 4.58 -14.70 21.54
N ASP A 80 4.37 -13.42 21.83
CA ASP A 80 4.06 -12.91 23.17
C ASP A 80 2.55 -12.76 23.46
N GLY A 81 1.72 -13.00 22.45
CA GLY A 81 0.27 -12.91 22.49
C GLY A 81 -0.30 -11.54 22.11
N GLN A 82 0.52 -10.64 21.61
CA GLN A 82 0.14 -9.36 20.99
C GLN A 82 0.76 -9.27 19.61
N CYS A 83 0.23 -8.40 18.74
CA CYS A 83 0.87 -8.10 17.47
C CYS A 83 1.82 -6.91 17.62
N ASP A 84 3.13 -7.14 17.43
CA ASP A 84 4.17 -6.10 17.50
C ASP A 84 4.48 -5.46 16.13
N ASP A 85 3.81 -5.91 15.08
CA ASP A 85 3.99 -5.41 13.72
C ASP A 85 3.15 -4.17 13.42
N MET A 86 3.80 -3.02 13.27
CA MET A 86 3.12 -1.73 13.02
C MET A 86 2.35 -1.62 11.70
N ARG A 87 2.44 -2.61 10.81
CA ARG A 87 1.59 -2.71 9.62
C ARG A 87 0.14 -3.01 9.99
N PHE A 88 -0.11 -3.45 11.22
CA PHE A 88 -1.44 -3.71 11.78
C PHE A 88 -1.89 -2.59 12.71
N ALA A 89 -3.19 -2.53 12.95
CA ALA A 89 -3.84 -1.68 13.94
C ALA A 89 -4.99 -2.43 14.62
N GLY A 90 -5.29 -2.12 15.88
CA GLY A 90 -6.40 -2.72 16.61
C GLY A 90 -6.10 -2.97 18.09
N PRO A 91 -7.10 -3.43 18.87
CA PRO A 91 -6.93 -3.74 20.29
C PRO A 91 -5.92 -4.84 20.61
N GLY A 92 -5.64 -5.76 19.67
CA GLY A 92 -4.64 -6.83 19.84
C GLY A 92 -3.18 -6.38 19.66
N MET A 93 -2.94 -5.11 19.32
CA MET A 93 -1.60 -4.58 19.14
C MET A 93 -0.83 -4.44 20.46
N ALA A 94 0.48 -4.63 20.39
CA ALA A 94 1.38 -4.24 21.46
C ALA A 94 1.30 -2.72 21.72
N LYS A 95 1.43 -2.33 22.98
CA LYS A 95 1.33 -0.91 23.38
C LYS A 95 2.49 -0.04 22.91
N LYS A 96 3.63 -0.67 22.58
CA LYS A 96 4.83 -0.02 22.09
C LYS A 96 5.25 -0.77 20.85
N LEU A 97 5.28 -0.07 19.73
CA LEU A 97 5.67 -0.63 18.44
C LEU A 97 7.02 -0.04 18.07
N ASP A 98 7.89 -0.88 17.52
CA ASP A 98 9.17 -0.48 16.94
C ASP A 98 9.18 -0.83 15.45
N ARG A 99 9.85 -0.01 14.63
CA ARG A 99 9.99 -0.28 13.19
C ARG A 99 10.81 -1.55 12.96
N ASP A 100 11.69 -1.90 13.89
CA ASP A 100 12.50 -3.12 13.83
C ASP A 100 11.67 -4.40 14.01
N ASP A 101 10.46 -4.32 14.58
CA ASP A 101 9.55 -5.46 14.80
C ASP A 101 8.59 -5.70 13.61
N MET A 102 8.67 -4.87 12.57
CA MET A 102 7.85 -5.00 11.36
C MET A 102 8.12 -6.34 10.65
N GLY A 103 7.09 -7.17 10.49
CA GLY A 103 7.17 -8.49 9.86
C GLY A 103 7.99 -9.52 10.66
N ALA A 104 8.20 -9.27 11.95
CA ALA A 104 8.99 -10.12 12.82
C ALA A 104 8.16 -10.77 13.95
N ASP A 105 6.83 -10.68 13.87
CA ASP A 105 5.84 -11.27 14.77
C ASP A 105 4.62 -11.84 14.00
N ALA A 106 4.92 -12.64 12.98
CA ALA A 106 3.93 -13.13 12.03
C ALA A 106 2.83 -14.00 12.67
N SER A 107 3.18 -14.85 13.64
CA SER A 107 2.24 -15.81 14.23
C SER A 107 1.13 -15.13 15.04
N ASP A 108 1.47 -14.14 15.87
CA ASP A 108 0.48 -13.44 16.67
C ASP A 108 -0.35 -12.48 15.83
N CYS A 109 0.28 -11.71 14.93
CA CYS A 109 -0.44 -10.81 14.03
C CYS A 109 -1.44 -11.55 13.13
N ARG A 110 -1.09 -12.73 12.62
CA ARG A 110 -2.03 -13.56 11.85
C ARG A 110 -3.19 -14.05 12.70
N MET A 111 -2.90 -14.58 13.88
CA MET A 111 -3.94 -15.09 14.78
C MET A 111 -4.92 -13.98 15.19
N LEU A 112 -4.38 -12.81 15.52
CA LEU A 112 -5.16 -11.66 15.95
C LEU A 112 -5.96 -11.07 14.78
N GLU A 113 -5.44 -11.09 13.56
CA GLU A 113 -6.18 -10.68 12.35
C GLU A 113 -7.35 -11.63 12.06
N GLU A 114 -7.11 -12.95 12.11
CA GLU A 114 -8.15 -13.97 11.93
C GLU A 114 -9.26 -13.88 12.99
N SER A 115 -8.91 -13.42 14.20
CA SER A 115 -9.86 -13.18 15.29
C SER A 115 -10.59 -11.84 15.22
N GLY A 116 -10.15 -10.93 14.34
CA GLY A 116 -10.67 -9.56 14.21
C GLY A 116 -10.20 -8.60 15.30
N GLU A 117 -9.18 -8.95 16.08
CA GLU A 117 -8.59 -8.09 17.10
C GLU A 117 -7.56 -7.10 16.53
N VAL A 118 -7.00 -7.40 15.36
CA VAL A 118 -6.22 -6.46 14.56
C VAL A 118 -6.65 -6.51 13.10
N SER A 119 -6.30 -5.47 12.35
CA SER A 119 -6.46 -5.39 10.89
C SER A 119 -5.22 -4.78 10.27
N ILE A 120 -4.87 -5.21 9.07
CA ILE A 120 -3.79 -4.59 8.28
C ILE A 120 -4.20 -3.14 7.96
N ARG A 121 -3.33 -2.17 8.21
CA ARG A 121 -3.60 -0.76 7.89
C ARG A 121 -3.68 -0.59 6.37
N PRO A 122 -4.60 0.23 5.86
CA PRO A 122 -4.87 0.34 4.42
C PRO A 122 -3.60 0.51 3.57
N VAL A 123 -2.69 1.38 3.99
CA VAL A 123 -1.43 1.67 3.25
C VAL A 123 -0.50 0.46 3.06
N PHE A 124 -0.67 -0.61 3.84
CA PHE A 124 0.09 -1.86 3.69
C PHE A 124 -0.72 -2.97 3.00
N GLN A 125 -1.96 -2.70 2.62
CA GLN A 125 -2.73 -3.62 1.80
C GLN A 125 -2.32 -3.49 0.33
N PRO A 126 -2.24 -4.61 -0.42
CA PRO A 126 -1.84 -4.57 -1.82
C PRO A 126 -2.72 -3.64 -2.66
N ASP A 127 -4.04 -3.68 -2.46
CA ASP A 127 -5.03 -2.89 -3.18
C ASP A 127 -4.87 -1.38 -2.99
N TYR A 128 -4.48 -0.90 -1.81
CA TYR A 128 -4.21 0.52 -1.59
C TYR A 128 -3.03 0.99 -2.44
N VAL A 129 -1.91 0.28 -2.43
CA VAL A 129 -0.75 0.67 -3.27
C VAL A 129 -1.13 0.67 -4.77
N LEU A 130 -2.04 -0.22 -5.18
CA LEU A 130 -2.57 -0.25 -6.54
C LEU A 130 -3.58 0.86 -6.83
N GLY A 131 -4.11 1.55 -5.84
CA GLY A 131 -5.01 2.69 -6.01
C GLY A 131 -4.32 3.97 -6.49
N ALA A 132 -2.99 4.05 -6.39
CA ALA A 132 -2.23 5.21 -6.81
C ALA A 132 -2.23 5.40 -8.35
N PRO A 133 -2.18 6.65 -8.86
CA PRO A 133 -2.02 7.87 -8.08
C PRO A 133 -3.33 8.33 -7.41
N TYR A 134 -3.22 8.77 -6.16
CA TYR A 134 -4.34 9.34 -5.42
C TYR A 134 -4.53 10.82 -5.72
N ASP A 135 -5.78 11.29 -5.70
CA ASP A 135 -6.08 12.73 -5.78
C ASP A 135 -5.90 13.37 -4.40
N GLY A 136 -4.85 14.17 -4.24
CA GLY A 136 -4.57 14.92 -3.01
C GLY A 136 -5.26 16.28 -2.93
N SER A 137 -6.10 16.67 -3.89
CA SER A 137 -6.64 18.04 -3.97
C SER A 137 -7.56 18.43 -2.80
N ASP A 138 -8.15 17.45 -2.11
CA ASP A 138 -8.99 17.66 -0.92
C ASP A 138 -8.22 17.61 0.41
N VAL A 139 -6.90 17.35 0.39
CA VAL A 139 -6.04 17.26 1.57
C VAL A 139 -5.26 18.56 1.77
N ASP A 140 -5.31 19.12 2.99
CA ASP A 140 -4.50 20.29 3.32
C ASP A 140 -3.10 19.85 3.79
N PHE A 141 -2.16 19.77 2.85
CA PHE A 141 -0.78 19.41 3.14
C PHE A 141 0.02 20.50 3.87
N GLY A 142 -0.47 21.75 3.92
CA GLY A 142 0.23 22.86 4.57
C GLY A 142 1.32 23.52 3.71
N ASP A 143 2.47 23.80 4.33
CA ASP A 143 3.65 24.41 3.69
C ASP A 143 4.94 23.59 3.94
N ASP A 144 6.10 24.09 3.49
CA ASP A 144 7.41 23.43 3.65
C ASP A 144 8.27 24.16 4.70
N SER A 145 7.69 24.50 5.86
CA SER A 145 8.35 25.30 6.89
C SER A 145 9.18 24.51 7.90
N SER A 146 9.11 23.17 7.91
CA SER A 146 9.87 22.32 8.84
C SER A 146 11.37 22.33 8.51
N SER A 147 12.21 21.87 9.45
CA SER A 147 13.65 21.71 9.21
C SER A 147 14.00 20.49 8.34
N TYR A 148 13.04 19.59 8.15
CA TYR A 148 13.17 18.35 7.40
C TYR A 148 12.33 18.36 6.12
N ALA A 149 11.64 19.46 5.82
CA ALA A 149 10.87 19.59 4.60
C ALA A 149 11.73 19.44 3.34
N ASN A 150 11.19 18.76 2.32
CA ASN A 150 11.88 18.43 1.06
C ASN A 150 13.09 17.50 1.24
N ASP A 151 12.97 16.49 2.10
CA ASP A 151 13.96 15.43 2.32
C ASP A 151 13.54 14.04 1.76
N ASP A 152 12.48 14.03 0.94
CA ASP A 152 11.86 12.86 0.31
C ASP A 152 11.10 11.94 1.31
N GLN A 153 10.84 12.41 2.53
CA GLN A 153 10.02 11.70 3.52
C GLN A 153 9.02 12.65 4.18
N CYS A 154 7.74 12.23 4.25
CA CYS A 154 6.71 13.00 4.93
C CYS A 154 6.94 13.00 6.45
N ASP A 155 7.24 14.15 7.04
CA ASP A 155 7.43 14.30 8.50
C ASP A 155 6.14 14.67 9.27
N ASP A 156 5.03 14.89 8.55
CA ASP A 156 3.76 15.28 9.14
C ASP A 156 3.10 14.11 9.93
N PRO A 157 2.88 14.27 11.26
CA PRO A 157 2.33 13.23 12.13
C PRO A 157 0.89 12.81 11.79
N ARG A 158 0.16 13.57 10.96
CA ARG A 158 -1.18 13.20 10.48
C ARG A 158 -1.16 11.98 9.58
N PHE A 159 -0.02 11.72 8.92
CA PHE A 159 0.12 10.63 7.99
C PHE A 159 0.72 9.38 8.65
N GLU A 160 0.51 8.25 8.00
CA GLU A 160 1.08 6.96 8.33
C GLU A 160 1.43 6.19 7.05
N GLY A 161 2.42 5.30 7.12
CA GLY A 161 2.82 4.46 6.00
C GLY A 161 4.32 4.39 5.78
N PRO A 162 4.78 3.63 4.77
CA PRO A 162 6.20 3.50 4.46
C PRO A 162 6.87 4.81 4.02
N GLY A 163 6.12 5.78 3.47
CA GLY A 163 6.65 7.07 3.04
C GLY A 163 6.81 8.13 4.13
N VAL A 164 6.46 7.84 5.39
CA VAL A 164 6.64 8.79 6.51
C VAL A 164 8.02 8.67 7.15
N ALA A 165 8.53 9.80 7.66
CA ALA A 165 9.78 9.88 8.39
C ALA A 165 9.83 8.91 9.59
N TYR A 166 11.04 8.49 9.98
CA TYR A 166 11.23 7.57 11.11
C TYR A 166 10.67 8.15 12.42
N THR A 167 10.90 9.45 12.65
CA THR A 167 10.42 10.20 13.82
C THR A 167 9.42 11.23 13.33
N LEU A 168 8.23 11.25 13.94
CA LEU A 168 7.19 12.25 13.67
C LEU A 168 7.03 13.12 14.90
N LEU A 169 7.05 14.44 14.73
CA LEU A 169 6.87 15.40 15.81
C LEU A 169 5.61 16.22 15.56
N GLU A 170 4.86 16.52 16.63
CA GLU A 170 3.69 17.39 16.54
C GLU A 170 4.04 18.81 16.05
N SER A 171 5.30 19.23 16.20
CA SER A 171 5.80 20.51 15.66
C SER A 171 5.87 20.55 14.13
N ASP A 172 5.89 19.40 13.48
CA ASP A 172 6.11 19.26 12.03
C ASP A 172 4.79 19.04 11.28
N ARG A 173 3.66 19.08 12.01
CA ARG A 173 2.31 19.06 11.43
C ARG A 173 2.16 20.20 10.41
N MET A 174 1.72 19.85 9.20
CA MET A 174 1.48 20.78 8.08
C MET A 174 2.72 21.54 7.60
N ALA A 175 3.92 21.03 7.87
CA ALA A 175 5.17 21.75 7.62
C ALA A 175 6.09 21.08 6.59
N ASP A 176 5.62 20.01 5.93
CA ASP A 176 6.33 19.27 4.87
C ASP A 176 5.40 18.88 3.71
N ALA A 177 4.73 19.90 3.16
CA ALA A 177 3.65 19.72 2.22
C ALA A 177 4.06 19.05 0.90
N SER A 178 5.26 19.36 0.39
CA SER A 178 5.75 18.83 -0.87
C SER A 178 5.99 17.31 -0.81
N ASP A 179 6.64 16.81 0.25
CA ASP A 179 6.94 15.38 0.39
C ASP A 179 5.70 14.60 0.80
N CYS A 180 4.89 15.11 1.72
CA CYS A 180 3.63 14.46 2.11
C CYS A 180 2.65 14.33 0.94
N ARG A 181 2.53 15.35 0.09
CA ARG A 181 1.71 15.25 -1.12
C ARG A 181 2.26 14.20 -2.08
N ALA A 182 3.55 14.24 -2.38
CA ALA A 182 4.17 13.30 -3.30
C ALA A 182 4.00 11.84 -2.81
N ALA A 183 4.19 11.60 -1.52
CA ALA A 183 4.02 10.30 -0.90
C ALA A 183 2.54 9.85 -0.87
N PHE A 184 1.60 10.77 -0.60
CA PHE A 184 0.17 10.46 -0.61
C PHE A 184 -0.30 10.08 -2.02
N GLU A 185 0.04 10.91 -3.02
CA GLU A 185 -0.28 10.64 -4.42
C GLU A 185 0.37 9.33 -4.89
N ALA A 186 1.58 9.02 -4.43
CA ALA A 186 2.25 7.75 -4.74
C ALA A 186 1.66 6.53 -4.02
N GLY A 187 0.71 6.70 -3.11
CA GLY A 187 0.12 5.62 -2.32
C GLY A 187 1.07 5.01 -1.30
N THR A 188 2.11 5.74 -0.88
CA THR A 188 3.08 5.29 0.12
C THR A 188 2.74 5.80 1.53
N ILE A 189 1.77 6.71 1.66
CA ILE A 189 1.19 7.14 2.93
C ILE A 189 -0.33 7.25 2.83
N THR A 190 -0.98 7.30 3.98
CA THR A 190 -2.41 7.61 4.13
C THR A 190 -2.62 8.52 5.35
N LEU A 191 -3.76 9.21 5.41
CA LEU A 191 -4.15 9.97 6.59
C LEU A 191 -4.59 9.01 7.69
N ARG A 192 -4.21 9.30 8.94
CA ARG A 192 -4.75 8.63 10.11
C ARG A 192 -6.24 8.90 10.24
N ASP A 193 -6.96 7.94 10.81
CA ASP A 193 -8.40 8.08 11.06
C ASP A 193 -8.73 9.37 11.83
N GLY A 194 -9.55 10.23 11.21
CA GLY A 194 -10.02 11.49 11.80
C GLY A 194 -9.13 12.70 11.55
N GLU A 195 -8.03 12.56 10.82
CA GLU A 195 -7.22 13.69 10.33
C GLU A 195 -7.75 14.22 8.98
N SER A 196 -7.42 15.47 8.67
CA SER A 196 -7.76 16.18 7.42
C SER A 196 -6.62 17.07 6.97
#